data_AF-H0EZ38-F1
#
_entry.id   AF-H0EZ38-F1
#
_cell.length_a   1.000
_cell.length_b   1.000
_cell.length_c   1.000
_cell.angle_alpha   90.00
_cell.angle_beta   90.00
_cell.angle_gamma   90.00
#
_symmetry.space_group_name_H-M   'P 1'
#
loop_
_entity.id
_entity.type
_entity.pdbx_description
1 polymer ?
#
loop_
_entity_poly.entity_id
_entity_poly.type
_entity_poly.pdbx_seq_one_letter_code
_entity_poly.pdbx_strand_id
1 'polypeptide(L)'
;MWKGHNKWAATCVPPIGLACALIAWLVTASKTCGKLDVECTGSNNPMLAGNVMALLSPLIFTPIFTLIFGVDNYDWVSMAAIRKGDDHDLAAEAHIDLELIPGERLRTAEDDAAEQVKLLHASKVAKITTVVLTLALLILWPMPMYGTGYIFSEKFFAGWVVVGIIWIFGSLFAVGLFPVWEGRAGLAYTIKAIYLDITGKQKPGHHHASTATYTEGKETGVDTPPNVDTVDEKGLETFASTIAIME
;
A
#
# COMPACT_ATOMS: atom_id res chain seq x y z
N MET A 1 12.85 -1.63 -4.80
CA MET A 1 11.76 -0.72 -5.18
C MET A 1 12.33 0.25 -6.19
N TRP A 2 11.67 0.40 -7.33
CA TRP A 2 12.17 1.22 -8.44
C TRP A 2 11.86 2.69 -8.15
N LYS A 3 12.88 3.54 -8.06
CA LYS A 3 12.74 4.98 -7.79
C LYS A 3 12.09 5.77 -8.93
N GLY A 4 12.23 5.29 -10.16
CA GLY A 4 11.76 5.93 -11.38
C GLY A 4 10.33 5.55 -11.80
N HIS A 5 9.52 5.05 -10.87
CA HIS A 5 8.20 4.52 -11.18
C HIS A 5 7.18 5.65 -11.33
N ASN A 6 6.59 5.77 -12.52
CA ASN A 6 5.67 6.85 -12.87
C ASN A 6 4.26 6.63 -12.29
N LYS A 7 3.58 7.71 -11.87
CA LYS A 7 2.17 7.70 -11.45
C LYS A 7 1.21 7.05 -12.46
N TRP A 8 1.47 7.23 -13.76
CA TRP A 8 0.70 6.62 -14.83
C TRP A 8 0.92 5.11 -14.89
N ALA A 9 2.16 4.66 -14.69
CA ALA A 9 2.47 3.23 -14.59
C ALA A 9 1.77 2.61 -13.36
N ALA A 10 1.82 3.28 -12.21
CA ALA A 10 1.19 2.80 -10.98
C ALA A 10 -0.33 2.62 -11.10
N THR A 11 -0.99 3.51 -11.85
CA THR A 11 -2.46 3.55 -11.94
C THR A 11 -2.99 2.71 -13.10
N CYS A 12 -2.35 2.77 -14.27
CA CYS A 12 -2.88 2.15 -15.49
C CYS A 12 -2.39 0.70 -15.69
N VAL A 13 -1.21 0.33 -15.18
CA VAL A 13 -0.68 -1.03 -15.37
C VAL A 13 -1.53 -2.11 -14.70
N PRO A 14 -2.02 -1.96 -13.44
CA PRO A 14 -2.85 -2.99 -12.81
C PRO A 14 -4.14 -3.33 -13.57
N PRO A 15 -5.00 -2.39 -13.98
CA PRO A 15 -6.23 -2.72 -14.72
C PRO A 15 -5.94 -3.26 -16.13
N ILE A 16 -4.92 -2.74 -16.82
CA ILE A 16 -4.52 -3.24 -18.15
C ILE A 16 -3.98 -4.66 -18.05
N GLY A 17 -3.12 -4.94 -17.06
CA GLY A 17 -2.59 -6.27 -16.80
C GLY A 17 -3.68 -7.29 -16.50
N LEU A 18 -4.68 -6.91 -15.68
CA LEU A 18 -5.84 -7.74 -15.41
C LEU A 18 -6.65 -8.03 -16.67
N ALA A 19 -6.94 -7.01 -17.48
CA ALA A 19 -7.67 -7.18 -18.74
C ALA A 19 -6.92 -8.11 -19.69
N CYS A 20 -5.61 -7.93 -19.86
CA CYS A 20 -4.78 -8.81 -20.67
C CYS A 20 -4.76 -10.26 -20.16
N ALA A 21 -4.71 -10.47 -18.84
CA ALA A 21 -4.76 -11.81 -18.25
C ALA A 21 -6.12 -12.50 -18.50
N LEU A 22 -7.23 -11.78 -18.35
CA LEU A 22 -8.57 -12.31 -18.66
C LEU A 22 -8.73 -12.64 -20.15
N ILE A 23 -8.23 -11.78 -21.04
CA ILE A 23 -8.23 -12.04 -22.48
C ILE A 23 -7.40 -13.29 -22.79
N ALA A 24 -6.17 -13.39 -22.27
CA ALA A 24 -5.32 -14.56 -22.48
C ALA A 24 -5.98 -15.85 -21.97
N TRP A 25 -6.66 -15.80 -20.82
CA TRP A 25 -7.38 -16.94 -20.27
C TRP A 25 -8.55 -17.37 -21.17
N LEU A 26 -9.46 -16.45 -21.49
CA LEU A 26 -10.68 -16.75 -22.23
C LEU A 26 -10.42 -17.06 -23.72
N VAL A 27 -9.46 -16.38 -24.34
CA VAL A 27 -9.08 -16.66 -25.74
C VAL A 27 -8.42 -18.03 -25.84
N THR A 28 -7.53 -18.38 -24.91
CA THR A 28 -6.92 -19.72 -24.88
C THR A 28 -8.00 -20.78 -24.73
N ALA A 29 -8.94 -20.62 -23.79
CA ALA A 29 -10.07 -21.53 -23.61
C ALA A 29 -10.90 -21.68 -24.91
N SER A 30 -11.27 -20.56 -25.54
CA SER A 30 -12.02 -20.56 -26.79
C SER A 30 -11.27 -21.28 -27.92
N LYS A 31 -9.95 -21.11 -28.02
CA LYS A 31 -9.14 -21.71 -29.09
C LYS A 31 -8.83 -23.19 -28.88
N THR A 32 -8.60 -23.63 -27.64
CA THR A 32 -8.25 -25.03 -27.37
C THR A 32 -9.48 -25.95 -27.35
N CYS A 33 -10.62 -25.47 -26.84
CA CYS A 33 -11.82 -26.32 -26.70
C CYS A 33 -12.95 -25.97 -27.67
N GLY A 34 -12.89 -24.83 -28.37
CA GLY A 34 -13.94 -24.37 -29.28
C GLY A 34 -15.23 -23.85 -28.61
N LYS A 35 -15.37 -23.99 -27.30
CA LYS A 35 -16.53 -23.55 -26.50
C LYS A 35 -16.11 -23.01 -25.12
N LEU A 36 -16.83 -22.02 -24.62
CA LEU A 36 -16.59 -21.40 -23.31
C LEU A 36 -17.46 -22.05 -22.23
N ASP A 37 -17.09 -23.26 -21.83
CA ASP A 37 -17.72 -23.98 -20.73
C ASP A 37 -16.80 -24.04 -19.50
N VAL A 38 -17.39 -24.28 -18.32
CA VAL A 38 -16.68 -24.40 -17.03
C VAL A 38 -15.56 -25.45 -17.08
N GLU A 39 -15.79 -26.57 -17.78
CA GLU A 39 -14.78 -27.62 -17.96
C GLU A 39 -13.57 -27.13 -18.76
N CYS A 40 -13.81 -26.31 -19.79
CA CYS A 40 -12.72 -25.80 -20.61
C CYS A 40 -11.95 -24.68 -19.90
N THR A 41 -12.65 -23.71 -19.31
CA THR A 41 -12.02 -22.59 -18.61
C THR A 41 -11.25 -23.02 -17.36
N GLY A 42 -11.67 -24.12 -16.73
CA GLY A 42 -10.97 -24.79 -15.63
C GLY A 42 -9.89 -25.79 -16.05
N SER A 43 -9.62 -25.97 -17.34
CA SER A 43 -8.54 -26.84 -17.80
C SER A 43 -7.16 -26.19 -17.61
N ASN A 44 -6.10 -27.01 -17.55
CA ASN A 44 -4.76 -26.54 -17.21
C ASN A 44 -4.19 -25.51 -18.20
N ASN A 45 -4.45 -25.66 -19.51
CA ASN A 45 -3.87 -24.79 -20.54
C ASN A 45 -4.37 -23.33 -20.45
N PRO A 46 -5.69 -23.07 -20.42
CA PRO A 46 -6.21 -21.72 -20.20
C PRO A 46 -5.78 -21.11 -18.86
N MET A 47 -5.86 -21.88 -17.77
CA MET A 47 -5.47 -21.37 -16.44
C MET A 47 -3.99 -20.98 -16.41
N LEU A 48 -3.11 -21.79 -17.01
CA LEU A 48 -1.70 -21.48 -17.14
C LEU A 48 -1.48 -20.20 -17.96
N ALA A 49 -2.15 -20.05 -19.10
CA ALA A 49 -2.01 -18.87 -19.95
C ALA A 49 -2.41 -17.58 -19.21
N GLY A 50 -3.53 -17.61 -18.47
CA GLY A 50 -3.98 -16.48 -17.65
C GLY A 50 -2.99 -16.13 -16.54
N ASN A 51 -2.53 -17.12 -15.77
CA ASN A 51 -1.59 -16.90 -14.66
C ASN A 51 -0.23 -16.37 -15.13
N VAL A 52 0.30 -16.93 -16.21
CA VAL A 52 1.57 -16.47 -16.80
C VAL A 52 1.44 -15.02 -17.28
N MET A 53 0.34 -14.69 -17.97
CA MET A 53 0.10 -13.32 -18.41
C MET A 53 -0.07 -12.36 -17.23
N ALA A 54 -0.77 -12.77 -16.16
CA ALA A 54 -0.93 -11.96 -14.96
C ALA A 54 0.41 -11.65 -14.26
N LEU A 55 1.33 -12.62 -14.21
CA LEU A 55 2.65 -12.43 -13.58
C LEU A 55 3.63 -11.62 -14.45
N LEU A 56 3.59 -11.82 -15.77
CA LEU A 56 4.52 -11.16 -16.70
C LEU A 56 4.06 -9.77 -17.15
N SER A 57 2.74 -9.53 -17.19
CA SER A 57 2.19 -8.26 -17.67
C SER A 57 2.72 -7.03 -16.93
N PRO A 58 2.84 -7.00 -15.59
CA PRO A 58 3.35 -5.81 -14.91
C PRO A 58 4.87 -5.66 -15.13
N LEU A 59 5.60 -6.76 -15.31
CA LEU A 59 7.04 -6.75 -15.59
C LEU A 59 7.33 -6.10 -16.95
N ILE A 60 6.45 -6.29 -17.94
CA ILE A 60 6.58 -5.73 -19.29
C ILE A 60 5.95 -4.33 -19.39
N PHE A 61 4.73 -4.16 -18.89
CA PHE A 61 4.02 -2.88 -19.03
C PHE A 61 4.58 -1.78 -18.15
N THR A 62 5.11 -2.09 -16.96
CA THR A 62 5.73 -1.08 -16.10
C THR A 62 6.87 -0.34 -16.80
N PRO A 63 7.92 -1.02 -17.34
CA PRO A 63 8.99 -0.34 -18.04
C PRO A 63 8.51 0.39 -19.29
N ILE A 64 7.58 -0.17 -20.06
CA ILE A 64 7.02 0.47 -21.25
C ILE A 64 6.33 1.79 -20.89
N PHE A 65 5.46 1.79 -19.87
CA PHE A 65 4.76 3.00 -19.43
C PHE A 65 5.74 4.04 -18.87
N THR A 66 6.76 3.64 -18.12
CA THR A 66 7.80 4.58 -17.66
C THR A 66 8.66 5.13 -18.80
N LEU A 67 8.87 4.39 -19.90
CA LEU A 67 9.61 4.89 -21.06
C LEU A 67 8.77 5.86 -21.89
N ILE A 68 7.45 5.61 -22.03
CA ILE A 68 6.54 6.46 -22.82
C ILE A 68 6.21 7.76 -22.09
N PHE A 69 5.86 7.68 -20.81
CA PHE A 69 5.39 8.83 -20.02
C PHE A 69 6.50 9.50 -19.19
N GLY A 70 7.73 9.03 -19.34
CA GLY A 70 8.90 9.55 -18.63
C GLY A 70 9.11 8.89 -17.25
N VAL A 71 10.37 8.98 -16.80
CA VAL A 71 10.79 8.53 -15.48
C VAL A 71 10.42 9.61 -14.47
N ASP A 72 9.67 9.23 -13.45
CA ASP A 72 9.28 10.12 -12.35
C ASP A 72 10.13 9.77 -11.12
N ASN A 73 10.86 10.75 -10.59
CA ASN A 73 11.67 10.58 -9.36
C ASN A 73 10.94 11.22 -8.19
N TYR A 74 9.81 10.62 -7.83
CA TYR A 74 8.96 11.15 -6.76
C TYR A 74 9.71 11.17 -5.41
N ASP A 75 9.89 12.36 -4.87
CA ASP A 75 10.54 12.57 -3.58
C ASP A 75 9.53 12.38 -2.43
N TRP A 76 9.67 11.25 -1.74
CA TRP A 76 8.83 10.88 -0.60
C TRP A 76 9.03 11.79 0.62
N VAL A 77 10.01 12.70 0.60
CA VAL A 77 10.17 13.73 1.64
C VAL A 77 8.93 14.62 1.72
N SER A 78 8.29 14.91 0.58
CA SER A 78 7.04 15.65 0.51
C SER A 78 5.91 14.95 1.29
N MET A 79 5.80 13.63 1.18
CA MET A 79 4.83 12.80 1.90
C MET A 79 5.16 12.69 3.39
N ALA A 80 6.45 12.67 3.74
CA ALA A 80 6.89 12.68 5.14
C ALA A 80 6.64 14.03 5.83
N ALA A 81 6.58 15.12 5.06
CA ALA A 81 6.22 16.45 5.52
C ALA A 81 4.69 16.66 5.64
N ILE A 82 3.86 15.73 5.12
CA ILE A 82 2.41 15.78 5.32
C ILE A 82 2.14 15.53 6.80
N ARG A 83 1.61 16.56 7.47
CA ARG A 83 1.28 16.53 8.90
C ARG A 83 0.31 15.37 9.16
N LYS A 84 0.72 14.42 10.01
CA LYS A 84 -0.19 13.41 10.54
C LYS A 84 -1.20 14.16 11.40
N GLY A 85 -2.50 14.08 11.09
CA GLY A 85 -3.54 14.66 11.93
C GLY A 85 -3.53 13.94 13.27
N ASP A 86 -2.78 14.47 14.22
CA ASP A 86 -2.67 13.99 15.57
C ASP A 86 -3.57 14.86 16.45
N ASP A 87 -4.31 14.24 17.36
CA ASP A 87 -5.21 14.94 18.29
C ASP A 87 -4.43 15.89 19.23
N HIS A 88 -3.11 15.74 19.29
CA HIS A 88 -2.14 16.67 19.89
C HIS A 88 -2.31 18.13 19.45
N ASP A 89 -2.47 18.38 18.15
CA ASP A 89 -2.51 19.76 17.63
C ASP A 89 -3.83 20.43 18.02
N LEU A 90 -4.93 19.67 18.06
CA LEU A 90 -6.20 20.16 18.61
C LEU A 90 -6.11 20.45 20.12
N ALA A 91 -5.39 19.62 20.88
CA ALA A 91 -5.19 19.83 22.31
C ALA A 91 -4.27 21.04 22.60
N ALA A 92 -3.21 21.22 21.83
CA ALA A 92 -2.28 22.34 21.93
C ALA A 92 -2.92 23.67 21.49
N GLU A 93 -3.69 23.68 20.40
CA GLU A 93 -4.50 24.84 19.97
C GLU A 93 -5.64 25.15 20.96
N ALA A 94 -6.17 24.14 21.67
CA ALA A 94 -7.15 24.31 22.75
C ALA A 94 -6.53 24.69 24.12
N HIS A 95 -5.21 24.90 24.20
CA HIS A 95 -4.47 25.17 25.45
C HIS A 95 -4.68 24.12 26.56
N ILE A 96 -4.88 22.85 26.17
CA ILE A 96 -4.96 21.73 27.11
C ILE A 96 -3.54 21.20 27.31
N ASP A 97 -3.07 21.19 28.55
CA ASP A 97 -1.73 20.71 28.90
C ASP A 97 -1.59 19.23 28.52
N LEU A 98 -0.71 18.94 27.54
CA LEU A 98 -0.47 17.58 27.02
C LEU A 98 0.02 16.61 28.10
N GLU A 99 0.60 17.14 29.18
CA GLU A 99 1.09 16.39 30.34
C GLU A 99 -0.06 15.78 31.19
N LEU A 100 -1.30 16.26 31.01
CA LEU A 100 -2.49 15.74 31.70
C LEU A 100 -3.11 14.52 31.01
N ILE A 101 -2.64 14.12 29.82
CA ILE A 101 -3.19 13.02 29.03
C ILE A 101 -2.37 11.74 29.25
N PRO A 102 -2.92 10.70 29.91
CA PRO A 102 -2.14 9.50 30.24
C PRO A 102 -1.80 8.69 28.99
N GLY A 103 -0.51 8.65 28.63
CA GLY A 103 0.01 7.83 27.52
C GLY A 103 0.50 8.62 26.30
N GLU A 104 0.45 9.95 26.36
CA GLU A 104 0.75 10.83 25.25
C GLU A 104 2.15 11.47 25.43
N ARG A 105 3.08 11.22 24.48
CA ARG A 105 4.44 11.79 24.49
C ARG A 105 4.60 12.73 23.31
N LEU A 106 5.11 13.94 23.58
CA LEU A 106 5.68 14.82 22.56
C LEU A 106 6.75 14.05 21.78
N ARG A 107 6.48 13.75 20.51
CA ARG A 107 7.44 13.10 19.62
C ARG A 107 8.56 14.09 19.31
N THR A 108 9.78 13.73 19.70
CA THR A 108 10.96 14.54 19.38
C THR A 108 11.56 14.12 18.04
N ALA A 109 12.37 14.99 17.42
CA ALA A 109 13.09 14.66 16.19
C ALA A 109 14.00 13.40 16.36
N GLU A 110 14.44 13.12 17.59
CA GLU A 110 15.20 11.91 17.92
C GLU A 110 14.33 10.65 17.90
N ASP A 111 13.08 10.73 18.39
CA ASP A 111 12.11 9.63 18.33
C ASP A 111 11.75 9.27 16.88
N ASP A 112 11.58 10.28 16.03
CA ASP A 112 11.29 10.11 14.60
C ASP A 112 12.46 9.42 13.87
N ALA A 113 13.71 9.83 14.15
CA ALA A 113 14.89 9.19 13.60
C ALA A 113 15.02 7.72 14.04
N ALA A 114 14.72 7.42 15.31
CA ALA A 114 14.71 6.05 15.83
C ALA A 114 13.61 5.18 15.20
N GLU A 115 12.45 5.76 14.90
CA GLU A 115 11.37 5.07 14.18
C GLU A 115 11.78 4.76 12.73
N GLN A 116 12.38 5.72 12.02
CA GLN A 116 12.86 5.52 10.65
C GLN A 116 13.83 4.34 10.54
N VAL A 117 14.76 4.19 11.49
CA VAL A 117 15.68 3.04 11.52
C VAL A 117 14.94 1.71 11.64
N LYS A 118 13.91 1.64 12.51
CA LYS A 118 13.08 0.44 12.67
C LYS A 118 12.29 0.13 11.40
N LEU A 119 11.72 1.14 10.76
CA LEU A 119 10.97 1.01 9.50
C LEU A 119 11.86 0.52 8.35
N LEU A 120 13.06 1.08 8.22
CA LEU A 120 14.01 0.65 7.20
C LEU A 120 14.44 -0.81 7.39
N HIS A 121 14.70 -1.22 8.64
CA HIS A 121 15.01 -2.61 8.98
C HIS A 121 13.84 -3.54 8.63
N ALA A 122 12.63 -3.21 9.07
CA ALA A 122 11.42 -3.96 8.73
C ALA A 122 11.20 -4.05 7.21
N SER A 123 11.43 -2.95 6.47
CA SER A 123 11.31 -2.94 5.01
C SER A 123 12.32 -3.88 4.35
N LYS A 124 13.54 -3.99 4.88
CA LYS A 124 14.59 -4.86 4.35
C LYS A 124 14.22 -6.32 4.56
N VAL A 125 13.75 -6.66 5.77
CA VAL A 125 13.25 -8.00 6.09
C VAL A 125 12.08 -8.34 5.17
N ALA A 126 11.08 -7.46 5.05
CA ALA A 126 9.93 -7.68 4.18
C ALA A 126 10.35 -7.93 2.72
N LYS A 127 11.24 -7.10 2.15
CA LYS A 127 11.74 -7.28 0.78
C LYS A 127 12.43 -8.63 0.59
N ILE A 128 13.31 -9.01 1.51
CA ILE A 128 14.06 -10.27 1.43
C ILE A 128 13.09 -11.45 1.55
N THR A 129 12.21 -11.44 2.55
CA THR A 129 11.23 -12.50 2.78
C THR A 129 10.30 -12.67 1.58
N THR A 130 9.83 -11.57 0.98
CA THR A 130 8.99 -11.63 -0.23
C THR A 130 9.73 -12.23 -1.42
N VAL A 131 11.00 -11.86 -1.65
CA VAL A 131 11.79 -12.45 -2.75
C VAL A 131 12.07 -13.93 -2.50
N VAL A 132 12.44 -14.31 -1.28
CA VAL A 132 12.71 -15.71 -0.93
C VAL A 132 11.46 -16.56 -1.06
N LEU A 133 10.33 -16.11 -0.51
CA LEU A 133 9.06 -16.85 -0.60
C LEU A 133 8.56 -16.95 -2.04
N THR A 134 8.68 -15.89 -2.84
CA THR A 134 8.27 -15.95 -4.25
C THR A 134 9.14 -16.94 -5.03
N LEU A 135 10.46 -16.91 -4.87
CA LEU A 135 11.35 -17.90 -5.51
C LEU A 135 11.07 -19.32 -4.99
N ALA A 136 10.85 -19.49 -3.69
CA ALA A 136 10.57 -20.79 -3.09
C ALA A 136 9.25 -21.38 -3.60
N LEU A 137 8.17 -20.60 -3.60
CA LEU A 137 6.83 -21.08 -3.92
C LEU A 137 6.52 -21.11 -5.43
N LEU A 138 7.08 -20.19 -6.23
CA LEU A 138 6.83 -20.15 -7.68
C LEU A 138 7.85 -20.95 -8.48
N ILE A 139 9.10 -21.05 -8.03
CA ILE A 139 10.17 -21.70 -8.80
C ILE A 139 10.61 -22.99 -8.13
N LEU A 140 11.12 -22.92 -6.89
CA LEU A 140 11.75 -24.06 -6.22
C LEU A 140 10.75 -25.20 -5.93
N TRP A 141 9.49 -24.89 -5.63
CA TRP A 141 8.48 -25.89 -5.33
C TRP A 141 7.86 -26.52 -6.59
N PRO A 142 7.38 -25.73 -7.57
CA PRO A 142 6.70 -26.30 -8.75
C PRO A 142 7.69 -26.93 -9.73
N MET A 143 8.90 -26.38 -9.89
CA MET A 143 9.85 -26.84 -10.92
C MET A 143 10.35 -28.27 -10.69
N PRO A 144 10.72 -28.70 -9.47
CA PRO A 144 11.06 -30.10 -9.21
C PRO A 144 9.85 -31.03 -9.32
N MET A 145 8.66 -30.63 -8.84
CA MET A 145 7.47 -31.48 -8.94
C MET A 145 6.99 -31.68 -10.39
N TYR A 146 6.93 -30.61 -11.18
CA TYR A 146 6.59 -30.71 -12.60
C TYR A 146 7.73 -31.33 -13.42
N GLY A 147 8.97 -30.92 -13.16
CA GLY A 147 10.15 -31.33 -13.93
C GLY A 147 10.53 -32.80 -13.74
N THR A 148 10.22 -33.39 -12.59
CA THR A 148 10.41 -34.84 -12.36
C THR A 148 9.22 -35.70 -12.83
N GLY A 149 8.14 -35.07 -13.32
CA GLY A 149 6.91 -35.79 -13.69
C GLY A 149 6.27 -36.53 -12.51
N TYR A 150 6.39 -35.97 -11.30
CA TYR A 150 5.99 -36.65 -10.07
C TYR A 150 4.48 -36.93 -10.05
N ILE A 151 4.12 -38.21 -9.94
CA ILE A 151 2.73 -38.66 -9.76
C ILE A 151 2.43 -38.69 -8.27
N PHE A 152 1.53 -37.81 -7.83
CA PHE A 152 1.13 -37.72 -6.43
C PHE A 152 0.46 -39.01 -5.95
N SER A 153 0.93 -39.57 -4.84
CA SER A 153 0.18 -40.60 -4.13
C SER A 153 -1.06 -39.98 -3.47
N GLU A 154 -2.15 -40.75 -3.37
CA GLU A 154 -3.40 -40.32 -2.73
C GLU A 154 -3.18 -39.80 -1.30
N LYS A 155 -2.31 -40.48 -0.53
CA LYS A 155 -1.97 -40.08 0.85
C LYS A 155 -1.17 -38.78 0.92
N PHE A 156 -0.26 -38.55 -0.03
CA PHE A 156 0.52 -37.31 -0.08
C PHE A 156 -0.35 -36.12 -0.47
N PHE A 157 -1.26 -36.30 -1.43
CA PHE A 157 -2.25 -35.28 -1.80
C PHE A 157 -3.20 -34.96 -0.64
N ALA A 158 -3.74 -35.99 0.03
CA ALA A 158 -4.61 -35.79 1.19
C ALA A 158 -3.90 -35.02 2.31
N GLY A 159 -2.65 -35.37 2.63
CA GLY A 159 -1.84 -34.64 3.61
C GLY A 159 -1.63 -33.17 3.22
N TRP A 160 -1.33 -32.90 1.95
CA TRP A 160 -1.18 -31.54 1.43
C TRP A 160 -2.46 -30.70 1.57
N VAL A 161 -3.61 -31.27 1.19
CA VAL A 161 -4.92 -30.60 1.33
C VAL A 161 -5.23 -30.30 2.80
N VAL A 162 -4.97 -31.23 3.71
CA VAL A 162 -5.17 -31.01 5.16
C VAL A 162 -4.32 -29.86 5.67
N VAL A 163 -3.03 -29.80 5.32
CA VAL A 163 -2.16 -28.68 5.68
C VAL A 163 -2.69 -27.37 5.11
N GLY A 164 -3.15 -27.37 3.85
CA GLY A 164 -3.78 -26.20 3.23
C GLY A 164 -5.03 -25.71 3.96
N ILE A 165 -5.89 -26.63 4.41
CA ILE A 165 -7.09 -26.28 5.20
C ILE A 165 -6.69 -25.70 6.55
N ILE A 166 -5.75 -26.32 7.27
CA ILE A 166 -5.22 -25.80 8.55
C ILE A 166 -4.64 -24.40 8.36
N TRP A 167 -3.88 -24.19 7.28
CA TRP A 167 -3.32 -22.89 6.92
C TRP A 167 -4.40 -21.82 6.72
N ILE A 168 -5.48 -22.15 6.01
CA ILE A 168 -6.60 -21.22 5.78
C ILE A 168 -7.25 -20.82 7.10
N PHE A 169 -7.52 -21.78 7.99
CA PHE A 169 -8.05 -21.47 9.32
C PHE A 169 -7.08 -20.64 10.15
N GLY A 170 -5.80 -21.00 10.17
CA GLY A 170 -4.76 -20.21 10.85
C GLY A 170 -4.69 -18.78 10.34
N SER A 171 -4.80 -18.58 9.02
CA SER A 171 -4.83 -17.25 8.39
C SER A 171 -6.10 -16.47 8.76
N LEU A 172 -7.26 -17.14 8.83
CA LEU A 172 -8.51 -16.52 9.29
C LEU A 172 -8.38 -16.01 10.73
N PHE A 173 -7.77 -16.78 11.62
CA PHE A 173 -7.55 -16.34 13.00
C PHE A 173 -6.53 -15.20 13.08
N ALA A 174 -5.39 -15.33 12.41
CA ALA A 174 -4.28 -14.38 12.50
C ALA A 174 -4.54 -13.04 11.79
N VAL A 175 -5.19 -13.05 10.62
CA VAL A 175 -5.44 -11.84 9.82
C VAL A 175 -6.88 -11.35 9.92
N GLY A 176 -7.84 -12.26 10.12
CA GLY A 176 -9.25 -11.90 10.26
C GLY A 176 -9.62 -11.53 11.69
N LEU A 177 -9.42 -12.44 12.63
CA LEU A 177 -9.94 -12.28 14.01
C LEU A 177 -9.00 -11.50 14.93
N PHE A 178 -7.69 -11.66 14.80
CA PHE A 178 -6.72 -11.00 15.68
C PHE A 178 -6.79 -9.47 15.61
N PRO A 179 -6.82 -8.81 14.44
CA PRO A 179 -6.96 -7.35 14.38
C PRO A 179 -8.29 -6.84 14.94
N VAL A 180 -9.37 -7.61 14.76
CA VAL A 180 -10.69 -7.28 15.32
C VAL A 180 -10.68 -7.40 16.84
N TRP A 181 -10.00 -8.40 17.39
CA TRP A 181 -9.87 -8.59 18.82
C TRP A 181 -9.01 -7.50 19.47
N GLU A 182 -7.86 -7.18 18.88
CA GLU A 182 -6.96 -6.13 19.36
C GLU A 182 -7.61 -4.75 19.24
N GLY A 183 -8.25 -4.47 18.10
CA GLY A 183 -8.95 -3.22 17.82
C GLY A 183 -10.32 -3.07 18.47
N ARG A 184 -10.80 -4.04 19.27
CA ARG A 184 -12.19 -4.06 19.79
C ARG A 184 -12.58 -2.79 20.56
N ALA A 185 -11.63 -2.20 21.30
CA ALA A 185 -11.88 -1.00 22.09
C ALA A 185 -12.06 0.24 21.18
N GLY A 186 -11.20 0.38 20.16
CA GLY A 186 -11.31 1.42 19.14
C GLY A 186 -12.59 1.25 18.31
N LEU A 187 -12.87 0.04 17.84
CA LEU A 187 -14.11 -0.27 17.11
C LEU A 187 -15.36 0.06 17.93
N ALA A 188 -15.41 -0.33 19.21
CA ALA A 188 -16.53 -0.01 20.08
C ALA A 188 -16.69 1.50 20.31
N TYR A 189 -15.58 2.24 20.43
CA TYR A 189 -15.60 3.69 20.54
C TYR A 189 -16.16 4.35 19.28
N THR A 190 -15.64 4.00 18.10
CA THR A 190 -16.09 4.55 16.82
C THR A 190 -17.56 4.22 16.55
N ILE A 191 -18.00 2.98 16.80
CA ILE A 191 -19.40 2.57 16.65
C ILE A 191 -20.30 3.37 17.60
N LYS A 192 -19.87 3.57 18.84
CA LYS A 192 -20.61 4.36 19.83
C LYS A 192 -20.68 5.84 19.43
N ALA A 193 -19.59 6.40 18.91
CA ALA A 193 -19.54 7.77 18.41
C ALA A 193 -20.52 7.96 17.24
N ILE A 194 -20.47 7.08 16.24
CA ILE A 194 -21.39 7.08 15.09
C ILE A 194 -22.86 6.97 15.56
N TYR A 195 -23.13 6.09 16.53
CA TYR A 195 -24.49 5.93 17.07
C TYR A 195 -25.00 7.19 17.78
N LEU A 196 -24.12 7.87 18.54
CA LEU A 196 -24.46 9.11 19.22
C LEU A 196 -24.69 10.27 18.23
N ASP A 197 -23.89 10.33 17.16
CA ASP A 197 -24.04 11.32 16.08
C ASP A 197 -25.37 11.14 15.34
N ILE A 198 -25.72 9.90 15.00
CA ILE A 198 -26.98 9.58 14.30
C ILE A 198 -28.21 9.85 15.18
N THR A 199 -28.11 9.61 16.49
CA THR A 199 -29.25 9.77 17.41
C THR A 199 -29.45 11.21 17.93
N GLY A 200 -28.62 12.16 17.49
CA GLY A 200 -28.70 13.57 17.90
C GLY A 200 -28.45 13.81 19.39
N LYS A 201 -28.07 12.76 20.13
CA LYS A 201 -27.68 12.82 21.54
C LYS A 201 -26.21 13.17 21.60
N GLN A 202 -25.87 14.36 21.11
CA GLN A 202 -24.55 14.94 21.32
C GLN A 202 -24.36 15.09 22.82
N LYS A 203 -23.56 14.20 23.41
CA LYS A 203 -22.85 14.60 24.62
C LYS A 203 -21.74 15.53 24.13
N PRO A 204 -21.47 16.67 24.80
CA PRO A 204 -20.20 17.35 24.61
C PRO A 204 -19.13 16.32 24.96
N GLY A 205 -18.54 15.72 23.94
CA GLY A 205 -17.47 14.76 24.13
C GLY A 205 -16.32 15.53 24.73
N HIS A 206 -15.65 14.95 25.73
CA HIS A 206 -14.39 15.46 26.28
C HIS A 206 -13.26 15.62 25.24
N HIS A 207 -13.52 15.36 23.95
CA HIS A 207 -12.60 15.44 22.82
C HIS A 207 -13.21 16.12 21.57
N HIS A 208 -14.39 16.72 21.67
CA HIS A 208 -14.97 17.52 20.59
C HIS A 208 -15.55 18.79 21.23
N ALA A 209 -14.75 19.85 21.25
CA ALA A 209 -15.32 21.18 21.42
C ALA A 209 -16.35 21.39 20.30
N SER A 210 -17.60 21.59 20.67
CA SER A 210 -18.71 21.88 19.76
C SER A 210 -18.61 23.31 19.22
N THR A 211 -17.49 23.60 18.58
CA THR A 211 -17.33 24.74 17.71
C THR A 211 -16.50 24.22 16.56
N ALA A 212 -17.16 23.77 15.48
CA ALA A 212 -16.55 23.91 14.17
C ALA A 212 -16.42 25.41 13.94
N THR A 213 -15.39 26.01 14.52
CA THR A 213 -14.93 27.33 14.13
C THR A 213 -14.43 27.13 12.72
N TYR A 214 -15.30 27.39 11.74
CA TYR A 214 -14.82 27.73 10.41
C TYR A 214 -13.96 28.97 10.63
N THR A 215 -12.64 28.80 10.75
CA THR A 215 -11.70 29.89 10.59
C THR A 215 -11.78 30.32 9.14
N GLU A 216 -12.71 31.24 8.88
CA GLU A 216 -12.76 32.07 7.70
C GLU A 216 -11.43 32.84 7.64
N GLY A 217 -10.44 32.27 6.92
CA GLY A 217 -9.11 32.89 6.82
C GLY A 217 -7.90 32.00 6.55
N LYS A 218 -8.04 30.69 6.30
CA LYS A 218 -6.91 29.90 5.75
C LYS A 218 -7.15 29.67 4.26
N GLU A 219 -6.33 30.31 3.42
CA GLU A 219 -6.29 30.05 1.99
C GLU A 219 -6.14 28.54 1.76
N THR A 220 -7.13 27.95 1.12
CA THR A 220 -7.12 26.56 0.67
C THR A 220 -6.04 26.42 -0.41
N GLY A 221 -4.80 26.12 0.00
CA GLY A 221 -3.71 25.97 -0.97
C GLY A 221 -2.30 25.70 -0.46
N VAL A 222 -2.01 25.71 0.86
CA VAL A 222 -0.60 25.65 1.34
C VAL A 222 -0.23 24.32 2.03
N ASP A 223 -1.18 23.40 2.20
CA ASP A 223 -0.94 22.13 2.93
C ASP A 223 -0.48 20.96 2.02
N THR A 224 -0.12 21.23 0.76
CA THR A 224 0.62 20.29 -0.10
C THR A 224 1.92 20.97 -0.52
N PRO A 225 3.11 20.39 -0.27
CA PRO A 225 4.35 20.98 -0.74
C PRO A 225 4.27 21.14 -2.27
N PRO A 226 4.63 22.32 -2.82
CA PRO A 226 4.56 22.55 -4.25
C PRO A 226 5.39 21.49 -4.97
N ASN A 227 4.83 20.91 -6.03
CA ASN A 227 5.57 20.02 -6.89
C ASN A 227 6.73 20.81 -7.51
N VAL A 228 7.96 20.49 -7.11
CA VAL A 228 9.18 21.17 -7.57
C VAL A 228 9.53 20.68 -8.97
N ASP A 229 8.66 20.98 -9.94
CA ASP A 229 8.88 20.68 -11.36
C ASP A 229 9.30 21.93 -12.15
N THR A 230 9.49 23.09 -11.51
CA THR A 230 9.99 24.29 -12.18
C THR A 230 11.12 24.92 -11.38
N VAL A 231 12.35 24.61 -11.80
CA VAL A 231 13.52 25.42 -11.46
C VAL A 231 13.33 26.78 -12.14
N ASP A 232 12.86 27.78 -11.39
CA ASP A 232 12.85 29.16 -11.86
C ASP A 232 14.30 29.68 -11.96
N GLU A 233 14.83 29.73 -13.17
CA GLU A 233 16.18 30.23 -13.53
C GLU A 233 16.46 31.67 -13.05
N LYS A 234 15.46 32.41 -12.54
CA LYS A 234 15.62 33.81 -12.11
C LYS A 234 16.25 33.99 -10.72
N GLY A 235 16.29 32.94 -9.89
CA GLY A 235 16.90 33.01 -8.55
C GLY A 235 18.44 32.98 -8.58
N LEU A 236 19.04 32.40 -9.62
CA LEU A 236 20.49 32.21 -9.74
C LEU A 236 21.24 33.47 -10.18
N GLU A 237 20.62 34.37 -10.96
CA GLU A 237 21.27 35.61 -11.40
C GLU A 237 21.35 36.67 -10.30
N THR A 238 20.40 36.66 -9.35
CA THR A 238 20.38 37.63 -8.25
C THR A 238 21.45 37.32 -7.19
N PHE A 239 21.73 36.03 -6.97
CA PHE A 239 22.82 35.59 -6.07
C PHE A 239 24.21 35.82 -6.69
N ALA A 240 24.37 35.63 -8.01
CA ALA A 240 25.64 35.89 -8.69
C ALA A 240 26.02 37.38 -8.73
N SER A 241 25.04 38.28 -8.89
CA SER A 241 25.29 39.73 -8.92
C SER A 241 25.67 40.30 -7.54
N THR A 242 25.16 39.71 -6.46
CA THR A 242 25.47 40.17 -5.08
C THR A 242 26.89 39.80 -4.65
N ILE A 243 27.43 38.68 -5.16
CA ILE A 243 28.81 38.25 -4.85
C ILE A 243 29.85 39.08 -5.62
N ALA A 244 29.54 39.55 -6.83
CA ALA A 244 30.47 40.34 -7.65
C ALA A 244 30.66 41.80 -7.19
N ILE A 245 29.86 42.30 -6.25
CA ILE A 245 29.95 43.67 -5.72
C ILE A 245 30.75 43.71 -4.40
N MET A 246 31.10 42.55 -3.83
CA MET A 246 31.84 42.43 -2.57
C MET A 246 33.32 42.03 -2.72
N GLU A 247 33.89 42.05 -3.92
CA GLU A 247 35.34 42.03 -4.17
C GLU A 247 35.87 43.36 -4.71
#